data_AF-A0A258EG19-F1
#
_entry.id   AF-A0A258EG19-F1
#
_cell.length_a   1.000
_cell.length_b   1.000
_cell.length_c   1.000
_cell.angle_alpha   90.00
_cell.angle_beta   90.00
_cell.angle_gamma   90.00
#
_symmetry.space_group_name_H-M   'P 1'
#
loop_
_entity.id
_entity.type
_entity.pdbx_description
1 polymer ?
#
loop_
_entity_poly.entity_id
_entity_poly.type
_entity_poly.pdbx_seq_one_letter_code
_entity_poly.pdbx_strand_id
1 'polypeptide(L)'
;MIGAAAGLVAFAALTIIGEFDLTPAVVIGAVVAVLAGLILGMPWGAGDGAGDRVRFARAVSPPAAADASRPAEPKPEPVAAAVVSAPRSDASKPAAKPGTKAKPKPKLAKPAGPVRLTAPRNGKADDLKEIEGIGPAMEKLLNSLGFYHFDQIATWSDADVALVDADMKTFKGRITRDKWVSQARIIVTEGLEAFRERAKTNTY
;
A
#
# COMPACT_ATOMS: atom_id res chain seq x y z
N MET A 1 27.14 -41.04 -13.41
CA MET A 1 28.47 -40.55 -13.86
C MET A 1 28.41 -39.33 -14.78
N ILE A 2 27.33 -39.08 -15.54
CA ILE A 2 27.25 -37.90 -16.43
C ILE A 2 26.96 -36.59 -15.68
N GLY A 3 26.32 -36.63 -14.50
CA GLY A 3 26.06 -35.43 -13.68
C GLY A 3 27.29 -34.83 -12.98
N ALA A 4 28.36 -35.63 -12.77
CA ALA A 4 29.56 -35.17 -12.08
C ALA A 4 30.46 -34.28 -12.97
N ALA A 5 30.38 -34.44 -14.29
CA ALA A 5 31.18 -33.66 -15.24
C ALA A 5 30.63 -32.24 -15.48
N ALA A 6 29.31 -32.06 -15.40
CA ALA A 6 28.68 -30.75 -15.61
C ALA A 6 28.96 -29.76 -14.47
N GLY A 7 29.08 -30.26 -13.23
CA GLY A 7 29.38 -29.43 -12.06
C GLY A 7 30.78 -28.83 -12.07
N LEU A 8 31.76 -29.56 -12.61
CA LEU A 8 33.17 -29.13 -12.61
C LEU A 8 33.43 -28.02 -13.66
N VAL A 9 32.71 -28.06 -14.79
CA VAL A 9 32.79 -27.02 -15.83
C VAL A 9 32.12 -25.71 -15.39
N ALA A 10 31.01 -25.78 -14.64
CA ALA A 10 30.36 -24.60 -14.07
C ALA A 10 31.19 -23.95 -12.94
N PHE A 11 31.87 -24.76 -12.12
CA PHE A 11 32.76 -24.28 -11.05
C PHE A 11 34.04 -23.62 -11.61
N ALA A 12 34.61 -24.16 -12.69
CA ALA A 12 35.73 -23.55 -13.39
C ALA A 12 35.35 -22.23 -14.10
N ALA A 13 34.13 -22.12 -14.64
CA ALA A 13 33.64 -20.89 -15.26
C ALA A 13 33.40 -19.75 -14.26
N LEU A 14 33.02 -20.08 -13.01
CA LEU A 14 32.77 -19.11 -11.95
C LEU A 14 34.04 -18.61 -11.24
N THR A 15 35.16 -19.34 -11.34
CA THR A 15 36.42 -18.99 -10.64
C THR A 15 37.35 -18.07 -11.44
N ILE A 16 37.09 -17.84 -12.73
CA ILE A 16 37.93 -16.99 -13.60
C ILE A 16 37.44 -15.53 -13.64
N ILE A 17 36.21 -15.24 -13.20
CA ILE A 17 35.59 -13.90 -13.37
C ILE A 17 35.19 -13.24 -12.03
N GLY A 18 35.13 -13.98 -10.91
CA GLY A 18 34.64 -13.44 -9.64
C GLY A 18 35.72 -13.46 -8.55
N GLU A 19 36.21 -12.29 -8.18
CA GLU A 19 36.99 -12.07 -6.97
C GLU A 19 36.09 -12.29 -5.74
N PHE A 20 35.87 -13.56 -5.37
CA PHE A 20 35.06 -13.96 -4.21
C PHE A 20 35.79 -15.05 -3.43
N ASP A 21 36.05 -14.76 -2.15
CA ASP A 21 36.64 -15.70 -1.19
C ASP A 21 35.85 -17.02 -1.08
N LEU A 22 36.56 -18.10 -0.74
CA LEU A 22 36.08 -19.50 -0.76
C LEU A 22 34.91 -19.80 0.20
N THR A 23 34.62 -18.90 1.15
CA THR A 23 33.69 -19.14 2.25
C THR A 23 32.20 -18.98 1.87
N PRO A 24 31.76 -17.90 1.19
CA PRO A 24 30.36 -17.77 0.73
C PRO A 24 29.95 -18.79 -0.34
N ALA A 25 30.87 -19.26 -1.19
CA ALA A 25 30.55 -20.17 -2.30
C ALA A 25 30.07 -21.55 -1.81
N VAL A 26 30.67 -22.08 -0.75
CA VAL A 26 30.27 -23.37 -0.16
C VAL A 26 28.91 -23.27 0.52
N VAL A 27 28.63 -22.14 1.20
CA VAL A 27 27.35 -21.92 1.88
C VAL A 27 26.21 -21.79 0.86
N ILE A 28 26.40 -21.04 -0.21
CA ILE A 28 25.40 -20.87 -1.26
C ILE A 28 25.15 -22.20 -1.99
N GLY A 29 26.21 -22.95 -2.30
CA GLY A 29 26.09 -24.29 -2.90
C GLY A 29 25.30 -25.27 -2.04
N ALA A 30 25.55 -25.29 -0.72
CA ALA A 30 24.82 -26.13 0.22
C ALA A 30 23.33 -25.76 0.32
N VAL A 31 23.02 -24.45 0.33
CA VAL A 31 21.63 -23.96 0.38
C VAL A 31 20.86 -24.34 -0.88
N VAL A 32 21.47 -24.22 -2.07
CA VAL A 32 20.82 -24.58 -3.34
C VAL A 32 20.54 -26.09 -3.41
N ALA A 33 21.47 -26.94 -2.93
CA ALA A 33 21.28 -28.38 -2.91
C ALA A 33 20.13 -28.83 -1.98
N VAL A 34 20.01 -28.19 -0.81
CA VAL A 34 18.92 -28.47 0.15
C VAL A 34 17.57 -28.03 -0.41
N LEU A 35 17.50 -26.86 -1.05
CA LEU A 35 16.24 -26.36 -1.64
C LEU A 35 15.78 -27.22 -2.84
N ALA A 36 16.71 -27.68 -3.68
CA ALA A 36 16.38 -28.58 -4.79
C ALA A 36 15.86 -29.94 -4.28
N GLY A 37 16.46 -30.48 -3.21
CA GLY A 37 15.99 -31.72 -2.58
C GLY A 37 14.59 -31.61 -1.96
N LEU A 38 14.27 -30.45 -1.36
CA LEU A 38 12.95 -30.22 -0.75
C LEU A 38 11.84 -30.08 -1.81
N ILE A 39 12.14 -29.44 -2.94
CA ILE A 39 11.17 -29.22 -4.02
C ILE A 39 10.86 -30.51 -4.79
N LEU A 40 11.85 -31.40 -4.96
CA LEU A 40 11.65 -32.70 -5.63
C LEU A 40 11.00 -33.76 -4.72
N GLY A 41 11.05 -33.57 -3.40
CA GLY A 41 10.50 -34.51 -2.42
C GLY A 41 9.02 -34.27 -2.03
N MET A 42 8.41 -33.18 -2.50
CA MET A 42 7.00 -32.89 -2.20
C MET A 42 6.06 -33.69 -3.12
N PRO A 43 5.05 -34.40 -2.61
CA PRO A 43 4.04 -35.05 -3.44
C PRO A 43 3.14 -33.99 -4.07
N TRP A 44 3.44 -33.62 -5.31
CA TRP A 44 2.66 -32.68 -6.10
C TRP A 44 1.37 -33.36 -6.59
N GLY A 45 0.28 -33.21 -5.83
CA GLY A 45 -1.09 -33.33 -6.30
C GLY A 45 -1.68 -34.74 -6.47
N ALA A 46 -2.47 -35.18 -5.49
CA ALA A 46 -3.64 -36.01 -5.72
C ALA A 46 -4.87 -35.12 -5.44
N GLY A 47 -5.44 -34.58 -6.51
CA GLY A 47 -6.73 -33.89 -6.46
C GLY A 47 -7.83 -34.90 -6.73
N ASP A 48 -8.67 -35.16 -5.74
CA ASP A 48 -9.93 -35.88 -5.92
C ASP A 48 -11.08 -34.92 -5.66
N GLY A 49 -11.73 -34.54 -6.77
CA GLY A 49 -13.01 -33.85 -6.74
C GLY A 49 -14.13 -34.82 -6.42
N ALA A 50 -14.90 -34.52 -5.38
CA ALA A 50 -16.21 -35.11 -5.15
C ALA A 50 -17.05 -34.11 -4.36
N GLY A 51 -18.03 -33.51 -5.03
CA GLY A 51 -18.94 -32.50 -4.48
C GLY A 51 -20.27 -32.53 -5.23
N ASP A 52 -21.02 -33.59 -4.94
CA ASP A 52 -22.46 -33.79 -5.08
C ASP A 52 -23.28 -32.99 -6.09
N ARG A 53 -23.66 -33.72 -7.14
CA ARG A 53 -24.86 -33.45 -7.95
C ARG A 53 -26.05 -34.17 -7.31
N VAL A 54 -26.70 -33.53 -6.35
CA VAL A 54 -28.05 -33.97 -5.95
C VAL A 54 -29.06 -33.31 -6.88
N ARG A 55 -29.50 -34.11 -7.85
CA ARG A 55 -30.71 -33.87 -8.63
C ARG A 55 -31.92 -34.16 -7.74
N PHE A 56 -32.78 -33.17 -7.53
CA PHE A 56 -34.19 -33.43 -7.24
C PHE A 56 -35.09 -32.60 -8.15
N ALA A 57 -35.91 -33.37 -8.87
CA ALA A 57 -37.26 -33.09 -9.36
C ALA A 57 -37.51 -31.89 -10.30
N ARG A 58 -37.82 -32.26 -11.54
CA ARG A 58 -38.53 -31.48 -12.54
C ARG A 58 -40.05 -31.65 -12.36
N ALA A 59 -40.74 -30.50 -12.41
CA ALA A 59 -42.11 -30.21 -12.90
C ALA A 59 -43.36 -30.76 -12.18
N VAL A 60 -44.33 -29.87 -11.89
CA VAL A 60 -45.64 -29.71 -12.61
C VAL A 60 -46.57 -28.67 -11.90
N SER A 61 -46.84 -27.54 -12.60
CA SER A 61 -48.10 -26.72 -12.72
C SER A 61 -48.75 -25.88 -11.55
N PRO A 62 -49.59 -24.86 -11.87
CA PRO A 62 -49.72 -23.55 -11.17
C PRO A 62 -50.97 -23.37 -10.26
N PRO A 63 -51.17 -22.19 -9.62
CA PRO A 63 -52.23 -21.31 -10.14
C PRO A 63 -51.91 -19.80 -10.13
N ALA A 64 -52.69 -19.09 -10.96
CA ALA A 64 -52.81 -17.66 -11.07
C ALA A 64 -53.30 -16.99 -9.78
N ALA A 65 -52.81 -15.77 -9.52
CA ALA A 65 -53.61 -14.55 -9.23
C ALA A 65 -52.73 -13.50 -8.54
N ALA A 66 -52.81 -12.27 -9.06
CA ALA A 66 -52.70 -10.96 -8.39
C ALA A 66 -51.53 -10.76 -7.39
N ASP A 67 -50.73 -9.70 -7.45
CA ASP A 67 -51.17 -8.30 -7.43
C ASP A 67 -49.91 -7.39 -7.49
N ALA A 68 -50.13 -6.11 -7.77
CA ALA A 68 -49.24 -4.97 -7.49
C ALA A 68 -47.97 -4.75 -8.35
N SER A 69 -48.22 -4.35 -9.60
CA SER A 69 -47.84 -3.03 -10.15
C SER A 69 -46.70 -2.22 -9.49
N ARG A 70 -45.60 -2.00 -10.24
CA ARG A 70 -45.16 -0.65 -10.67
C ARG A 70 -44.08 -0.70 -11.77
N PRO A 71 -44.38 -0.23 -12.99
CA PRO A 71 -43.35 0.29 -13.89
C PRO A 71 -43.53 1.77 -14.23
N ALA A 72 -42.39 2.39 -14.52
CA ALA A 72 -42.16 3.51 -15.45
C ALA A 72 -42.36 4.98 -14.99
N GLU A 73 -41.24 5.69 -15.11
CA GLU A 73 -40.96 7.13 -15.28
C GLU A 73 -42.01 7.96 -16.04
N PRO A 74 -42.02 9.28 -15.81
CA PRO A 74 -41.90 10.17 -16.98
C PRO A 74 -40.98 11.38 -16.77
N LYS A 75 -40.17 11.65 -17.81
CA LYS A 75 -39.50 12.92 -18.11
C LYS A 75 -40.53 13.94 -18.65
N PRO A 76 -40.36 15.24 -18.32
CA PRO A 76 -40.32 16.23 -19.40
C PRO A 76 -39.27 17.36 -19.16
N GLU A 77 -38.63 17.79 -20.25
CA GLU A 77 -38.01 19.12 -20.46
C GLU A 77 -38.82 19.80 -21.59
N PRO A 78 -38.69 21.11 -21.93
CA PRO A 78 -37.99 22.25 -21.30
C PRO A 78 -38.85 23.55 -21.24
N VAL A 79 -38.46 24.56 -20.43
CA VAL A 79 -38.71 25.98 -20.77
C VAL A 79 -37.50 26.83 -20.42
N ALA A 80 -37.15 27.72 -21.34
CA ALA A 80 -36.02 28.63 -21.30
C ALA A 80 -36.41 30.02 -20.77
N ALA A 81 -35.36 30.75 -20.35
CA ALA A 81 -35.22 32.21 -20.32
C ALA A 81 -35.83 33.01 -19.14
N ALA A 82 -34.92 33.64 -18.36
CA ALA A 82 -34.85 35.10 -18.10
C ALA A 82 -34.08 35.35 -16.77
N VAL A 83 -32.76 35.54 -16.81
CA VAL A 83 -32.01 36.82 -16.80
C VAL A 83 -31.90 37.57 -15.44
N VAL A 84 -30.63 37.63 -14.99
CA VAL A 84 -29.91 38.81 -14.48
C VAL A 84 -30.36 39.47 -13.17
N SER A 85 -29.50 39.36 -12.14
CA SER A 85 -28.84 40.51 -11.50
C SER A 85 -27.66 40.06 -10.62
N ALA A 86 -26.44 40.31 -11.10
CA ALA A 86 -25.29 40.67 -10.26
C ALA A 86 -25.28 42.24 -10.14
N PRO A 87 -24.47 42.95 -9.32
CA PRO A 87 -23.17 42.55 -8.75
C PRO A 87 -22.74 43.16 -7.38
N ARG A 88 -21.64 42.61 -6.86
CA ARG A 88 -20.45 43.21 -6.19
C ARG A 88 -20.52 44.17 -4.97
N SER A 89 -19.44 43.99 -4.20
CA SER A 89 -18.72 44.89 -3.27
C SER A 89 -19.05 44.64 -1.79
N ASP A 90 -18.10 44.64 -0.87
CA ASP A 90 -16.83 45.36 -0.88
C ASP A 90 -15.73 44.64 -0.06
N ALA A 91 -14.52 45.13 -0.28
CA ALA A 91 -13.27 44.75 0.31
C ALA A 91 -13.18 45.11 1.81
N SER A 92 -12.29 44.45 2.53
CA SER A 92 -11.43 45.12 3.51
C SER A 92 -10.19 44.31 3.85
N LYS A 93 -9.09 44.71 3.20
CA LYS A 93 -7.72 44.67 3.73
C LYS A 93 -7.17 46.09 3.57
N PRO A 94 -6.55 46.69 4.60
CA PRO A 94 -5.11 47.03 4.54
C PRO A 94 -4.36 46.74 5.87
N ALA A 95 -3.24 46.00 5.83
CA ALA A 95 -1.84 46.52 5.87
C ALA A 95 -1.36 46.88 7.30
N ALA A 96 -0.55 46.02 7.95
CA ALA A 96 0.92 45.98 7.93
C ALA A 96 1.60 46.86 9.00
N LYS A 97 2.39 46.24 9.89
CA LYS A 97 3.64 46.82 10.39
C LYS A 97 4.78 45.78 10.43
N PRO A 98 6.01 46.16 10.06
CA PRO A 98 7.14 45.24 9.88
C PRO A 98 8.14 45.29 11.05
N GLY A 99 8.80 44.16 11.31
CA GLY A 99 9.94 44.06 12.24
C GLY A 99 9.95 42.68 12.88
N THR A 100 10.74 41.72 12.41
CA THR A 100 12.14 41.59 12.83
C THR A 100 12.89 40.72 11.83
N LYS A 101 14.02 41.22 11.31
CA LYS A 101 14.97 40.46 10.50
C LYS A 101 15.62 39.37 11.36
N ALA A 102 15.03 38.18 11.39
CA ALA A 102 15.75 36.97 11.74
C ALA A 102 16.49 36.48 10.50
N LYS A 103 17.82 36.61 10.53
CA LYS A 103 18.79 36.07 9.56
C LYS A 103 18.36 34.63 9.15
N PRO A 104 18.00 34.35 7.89
CA PRO A 104 17.72 32.99 7.50
C PRO A 104 19.06 32.24 7.50
N LYS A 105 19.25 31.37 8.51
CA LYS A 105 20.11 30.20 8.32
C LYS A 105 19.63 29.52 7.04
N PRO A 106 20.51 29.00 6.16
CA PRO A 106 20.08 28.29 4.98
C PRO A 106 19.28 27.07 5.46
N LYS A 107 17.94 27.18 5.47
CA LYS A 107 17.09 26.00 5.44
C LYS A 107 17.35 25.43 4.07
N LEU A 108 18.25 24.44 4.03
CA LEU A 108 18.35 23.48 2.95
C LEU A 108 16.93 23.25 2.45
N ALA A 109 16.65 23.65 1.21
CA ALA A 109 15.32 23.53 0.63
C ALA A 109 14.90 22.08 0.84
N LYS A 110 13.90 21.87 1.71
CA LYS A 110 13.36 20.54 1.96
C LYS A 110 12.97 20.03 0.57
N PRO A 111 13.48 18.87 0.11
CA PRO A 111 13.10 18.34 -1.19
C PRO A 111 11.58 18.39 -1.28
N ALA A 112 11.05 18.82 -2.43
CA ALA A 112 9.62 18.99 -2.63
C ALA A 112 8.96 17.61 -2.55
N GLY A 113 8.53 17.22 -1.35
CA GLY A 113 7.90 15.95 -1.08
C GLY A 113 8.41 15.25 0.20
N PRO A 114 7.79 14.12 0.53
CA PRO A 114 8.11 13.35 1.73
C PRO A 114 9.52 12.76 1.67
N VAL A 115 10.14 12.61 2.83
CA VAL A 115 11.48 12.02 2.96
C VAL A 115 11.42 10.53 2.62
N ARG A 116 12.04 10.16 1.49
CA ARG A 116 12.22 8.77 1.06
C ARG A 116 13.63 8.30 1.38
N LEU A 117 13.75 7.07 1.86
CA LEU A 117 15.02 6.42 2.15
C LEU A 117 15.30 5.36 1.07
N THR A 118 16.57 5.13 0.75
CA THR A 118 16.97 4.04 -0.17
C THR A 118 16.96 2.67 0.51
N ALA A 119 17.10 2.66 1.83
CA ALA A 119 17.10 1.47 2.67
C ALA A 119 16.58 1.81 4.07
N PRO A 120 16.07 0.82 4.83
CA PRO A 120 15.69 1.04 6.21
C PRO A 120 16.89 1.45 7.06
N ARG A 121 16.67 2.41 7.97
CA ARG A 121 17.66 2.78 9.00
C ARG A 121 18.06 1.54 9.80
N ASN A 122 19.37 1.37 10.01
CA ASN A 122 19.93 0.22 10.73
C ASN A 122 19.57 -1.15 10.14
N GLY A 123 19.18 -1.21 8.86
CA GLY A 123 18.77 -2.45 8.19
C GLY A 123 17.44 -3.04 8.68
N LYS A 124 16.68 -2.31 9.50
CA LYS A 124 15.37 -2.75 10.04
C LYS A 124 14.28 -1.75 9.70
N ALA A 125 13.23 -2.22 9.04
CA ALA A 125 12.01 -1.46 8.85
C ALA A 125 11.08 -1.66 10.06
N ASP A 126 10.25 -0.65 10.33
CA ASP A 126 9.12 -0.79 11.24
C ASP A 126 8.03 -1.65 10.59
N ASP A 127 7.19 -2.29 11.41
CA ASP A 127 6.01 -3.01 10.94
C ASP A 127 4.90 -2.00 10.60
N LEU A 128 4.84 -1.54 9.35
CA LEU A 128 3.86 -0.52 8.96
C LEU A 128 2.41 -1.05 8.98
N LYS A 129 2.20 -2.37 9.07
CA LYS A 129 0.85 -2.97 9.15
C LYS A 129 0.18 -2.72 10.49
N GLU A 130 0.91 -2.21 11.48
CA GLU A 130 0.32 -1.72 12.73
C GLU A 130 -0.64 -0.56 12.48
N ILE A 131 -0.41 0.26 11.45
CA ILE A 131 -1.36 1.31 11.05
C ILE A 131 -2.54 0.66 10.33
N GLU A 132 -3.75 0.95 10.79
CA GLU A 132 -4.95 0.43 10.16
C GLU A 132 -5.11 0.91 8.72
N GLY A 133 -5.45 -0.03 7.84
CA GLY A 133 -5.55 0.21 6.39
C GLY A 133 -4.25 -0.08 5.63
N ILE A 134 -3.12 -0.26 6.30
CA ILE A 134 -1.88 -0.76 5.69
C ILE A 134 -1.84 -2.29 5.80
N GLY A 135 -2.13 -2.97 4.69
CA GLY A 135 -1.95 -4.43 4.59
C GLY A 135 -0.54 -4.82 4.09
N PRO A 136 -0.20 -6.12 4.05
CA PRO A 136 1.12 -6.60 3.60
C PRO A 136 1.52 -6.11 2.20
N ALA A 137 0.55 -5.98 1.28
CA ALA A 137 0.80 -5.43 -0.05
C ALA A 137 1.15 -3.93 -0.02
N MET A 138 0.55 -3.16 0.90
CA MET A 138 0.82 -1.73 1.09
C MET A 138 2.12 -1.46 1.78
N GLU A 139 2.44 -2.22 2.81
CA GLU A 139 3.77 -2.16 3.42
C GLU A 139 4.86 -2.39 2.36
N LYS A 140 4.72 -3.44 1.54
CA LYS A 140 5.70 -3.72 0.47
C LYS A 140 5.82 -2.58 -0.55
N LEU A 141 4.69 -1.95 -0.91
CA LEU A 141 4.69 -0.78 -1.82
C LEU A 141 5.33 0.44 -1.16
N LEU A 142 5.00 0.75 0.09
CA LEU A 142 5.56 1.86 0.82
C LEU A 142 7.08 1.69 1.00
N ASN A 143 7.51 0.48 1.36
CA ASN A 143 8.93 0.13 1.45
C ASN A 143 9.64 0.27 0.10
N SER A 144 9.02 -0.10 -1.02
CA SER A 144 9.65 0.09 -2.34
C SER A 144 9.70 1.57 -2.77
N LEU A 145 8.80 2.40 -2.26
CA LEU A 145 8.81 3.86 -2.40
C LEU A 145 9.79 4.56 -1.43
N GLY A 146 10.41 3.82 -0.51
CA GLY A 146 11.39 4.34 0.44
C GLY A 146 10.82 4.79 1.79
N PHE A 147 9.60 4.36 2.12
CA PHE A 147 8.99 4.56 3.43
C PHE A 147 9.06 3.27 4.24
N TYR A 148 9.87 3.28 5.30
CA TYR A 148 10.13 2.11 6.13
C TYR A 148 9.77 2.31 7.60
N HIS A 149 9.46 3.55 8.01
CA HIS A 149 9.33 3.90 9.42
C HIS A 149 8.09 4.72 9.70
N PHE A 150 7.54 4.59 10.92
CA PHE A 150 6.35 5.34 11.33
C PHE A 150 6.59 6.86 11.38
N ASP A 151 7.79 7.30 11.78
CA ASP A 151 8.13 8.73 11.84
C ASP A 151 8.14 9.40 10.46
N GLN A 152 8.49 8.67 9.39
CA GLN A 152 8.38 9.20 8.04
C GLN A 152 6.92 9.55 7.72
N ILE A 153 5.99 8.63 7.99
CA ILE A 153 4.55 8.82 7.75
C ILE A 153 3.99 9.91 8.67
N ALA A 154 4.39 9.92 9.94
CA ALA A 154 3.97 10.90 10.92
C ALA A 154 4.39 12.34 10.57
N THR A 155 5.44 12.52 9.74
CA THR A 155 5.90 13.84 9.31
C THR A 155 5.25 14.36 8.03
N TRP A 156 4.43 13.55 7.36
CA TRP A 156 3.75 13.97 6.13
C TRP A 156 2.81 15.15 6.38
N SER A 157 2.89 16.12 5.50
CA SER A 157 1.90 17.18 5.33
C SER A 157 0.80 16.74 4.35
N ASP A 158 -0.30 17.48 4.28
CA ASP A 158 -1.38 17.19 3.32
C ASP A 158 -0.89 17.18 1.87
N ALA A 159 0.10 18.03 1.55
CA ALA A 159 0.74 18.03 0.24
C ALA A 159 1.56 16.75 0.00
N ASP A 160 2.29 16.28 1.01
CA ASP A 160 3.03 15.01 0.92
C ASP A 160 2.08 13.83 0.76
N VAL A 161 0.98 13.82 1.51
CA VAL A 161 -0.09 12.82 1.39
C VAL A 161 -0.61 12.77 -0.04
N ALA A 162 -0.93 13.92 -0.64
CA ALA A 162 -1.40 13.97 -2.02
C ALA A 162 -0.36 13.45 -3.03
N LEU A 163 0.93 13.73 -2.81
CA LEU A 163 2.02 13.24 -3.66
C LEU A 163 2.19 11.71 -3.54
N VAL A 164 2.20 11.16 -2.32
CA VAL A 164 2.30 9.71 -2.12
C VAL A 164 1.06 9.01 -2.64
N ASP A 165 -0.12 9.59 -2.43
CA ASP A 165 -1.38 9.04 -2.93
C ASP A 165 -1.41 9.01 -4.47
N ALA A 166 -0.86 10.03 -5.13
CA ALA A 166 -0.73 10.05 -6.58
C ALA A 166 0.19 8.93 -7.10
N ASP A 167 1.29 8.64 -6.39
CA ASP A 167 2.26 7.59 -6.71
C ASP A 167 1.68 6.16 -6.53
N MET A 168 0.71 6.01 -5.64
CA MET A 168 0.02 4.73 -5.43
C MET A 168 -1.01 4.49 -6.54
N LYS A 169 -0.71 3.60 -7.50
CA LYS A 169 -1.62 3.33 -8.64
C LYS A 169 -2.96 2.71 -8.22
N THR A 170 -2.92 1.70 -7.35
CA THR A 170 -4.09 0.84 -7.06
C THR A 170 -4.83 1.21 -5.77
N PHE A 171 -4.20 1.97 -4.87
CA PHE A 171 -4.68 2.14 -3.48
C PHE A 171 -4.90 3.61 -3.10
N LYS A 172 -5.30 4.43 -4.08
CA LYS A 172 -5.54 5.86 -3.90
C LYS A 172 -6.64 6.16 -2.87
N GLY A 173 -6.50 7.30 -2.20
CA GLY A 173 -7.39 7.84 -1.18
C GLY A 173 -7.25 7.21 0.21
N ARG A 174 -6.45 6.15 0.38
CA ARG A 174 -6.41 5.40 1.66
C ARG A 174 -5.66 6.14 2.75
N ILE A 175 -4.60 6.88 2.43
CA ILE A 175 -3.81 7.61 3.42
C ILE A 175 -4.70 8.55 4.25
N THR A 176 -5.59 9.29 3.58
CA THR A 176 -6.50 10.24 4.22
C THR A 176 -7.71 9.53 4.84
N ARG A 177 -8.34 8.60 4.11
CA ARG A 177 -9.54 7.90 4.58
C ARG A 177 -9.29 7.12 5.87
N ASP A 178 -8.17 6.41 5.91
CA ASP A 178 -7.77 5.57 7.03
C ASP A 178 -6.87 6.37 8.00
N LYS A 179 -6.69 7.69 7.82
CA LYS A 179 -5.98 8.59 8.74
C LYS A 179 -4.56 8.15 9.12
N TRP A 180 -3.79 7.60 8.16
CA TRP A 180 -2.47 7.01 8.46
C TRP A 180 -1.51 7.96 9.18
N VAL A 181 -1.54 9.24 8.82
CA VAL A 181 -0.66 10.25 9.43
C VAL A 181 -0.99 10.44 10.93
N SER A 182 -2.26 10.46 11.30
CA SER A 182 -2.67 10.58 12.71
C SER A 182 -2.28 9.35 13.52
N GLN A 183 -2.53 8.16 12.97
CA GLN A 183 -2.14 6.90 13.60
C GLN A 183 -0.62 6.80 13.81
N ALA A 184 0.15 7.10 12.76
CA ALA A 184 1.61 7.11 12.82
C ALA A 184 2.12 8.09 13.88
N ARG A 185 1.50 9.27 14.02
CA ARG A 185 1.85 10.24 15.08
C ARG A 185 1.64 9.63 16.46
N ILE A 186 0.50 8.99 16.72
CA ILE A 186 0.23 8.35 18.02
C ILE A 186 1.29 7.26 18.31
N ILE A 187 1.61 6.41 17.34
CA ILE A 187 2.63 5.36 17.52
C ILE A 187 3.98 5.99 17.88
N VAL A 188 4.36 7.09 17.24
CA VAL A 188 5.65 7.77 17.48
C VAL A 188 5.66 8.53 18.81
N THR A 189 4.54 9.12 19.23
CA THR A 189 4.48 9.96 20.44
C THR A 189 4.11 9.21 21.71
N GLU A 190 3.17 8.25 21.61
CA GLU A 190 2.61 7.51 22.74
C GLU A 190 3.08 6.04 22.77
N GLY A 191 3.63 5.55 21.66
CA GLY A 191 4.08 4.16 21.52
C GLY A 191 3.03 3.22 20.95
N LEU A 192 3.48 2.05 20.53
CA LEU A 192 2.64 1.06 19.84
C LEU A 192 1.52 0.49 20.71
N GLU A 193 1.80 0.23 21.99
CA GLU A 193 0.80 -0.34 22.92
C GLU A 193 -0.34 0.66 23.20
N ALA A 194 0.00 1.93 23.44
CA ALA A 194 -1.01 2.99 23.62
C ALA A 194 -1.85 3.19 22.35
N PHE A 195 -1.21 3.13 21.18
CA PHE A 195 -1.91 3.15 19.90
C PHE A 195 -2.88 1.96 19.76
N ARG A 196 -2.45 0.74 20.07
CA ARG A 196 -3.29 -0.47 19.97
C ARG A 196 -4.51 -0.41 20.89
N GLU A 197 -4.39 0.18 22.08
CA GLU A 197 -5.55 0.41 22.94
C GLU A 197 -6.54 1.42 22.33
N ARG A 198 -6.03 2.52 21.76
CA ARG A 198 -6.87 3.54 21.08
C ARG A 198 -7.49 3.04 19.78
N ALA A 199 -6.81 2.13 19.08
CA ALA A 199 -7.29 1.48 17.87
C ALA A 199 -8.55 0.65 18.12
N LYS A 200 -8.67 -0.01 19.29
CA LYS A 200 -9.89 -0.74 19.68
C LYS A 200 -11.13 0.16 19.72
N THR A 201 -10.95 1.44 20.05
CA THR A 201 -12.02 2.45 20.07
C THR A 201 -12.01 3.37 18.86
N ASN A 202 -11.21 3.06 17.83
CA ASN A 202 -11.09 3.84 16.58
C ASN A 202 -10.81 5.33 16.85
N THR A 203 -9.99 5.62 17.85
CA THR A 203 -9.69 6.97 18.34
C THR A 203 -8.27 7.37 17.95
N TYR A 204 -8.11 8.00 16.78
CA TYR A 204 -6.82 8.48 16.25
C TYR A 204 -6.73 10.00 16.16
#